data_AF-A0A9D4WXD9-F1
#
_entry.id   AF-A0A9D4WXD9-F1
#
_cell.length_a   1.000
_cell.length_b   1.000
_cell.length_c   1.000
_cell.angle_alpha   90.00
_cell.angle_beta   90.00
_cell.angle_gamma   90.00
#
_symmetry.space_group_name_H-M   'P 1'
#
loop_
_entity.id
_entity.type
_entity.pdbx_description
1 polymer ?
#
loop_
_entity_poly.entity_id
_entity_poly.type
_entity_poly.pdbx_seq_one_letter_code
_entity_poly.pdbx_strand_id
1 'polypeptide(L)'
;MFCFPRSQPIPDLRKNQIPRRTPPMIANNKGTRKVEMKAKIASISTNLNSVSILNEKIFKDWKENIEIVLGCMDFDIALKKEQSVSPTESTTSEERKNYEKWDRFNRIGLMIIKRDIS
;
A
#
# COMPACT_ATOMS: atom_id res chain seq x y z
N MET A 1 -87.23 9.77 -6.77
CA MET A 1 -87.54 11.06 -7.41
C MET A 1 -86.21 11.74 -7.67
N PHE A 2 -85.83 11.85 -8.95
CA PHE A 2 -84.52 12.32 -9.37
C PHE A 2 -84.44 13.86 -9.32
N CYS A 3 -83.38 14.40 -8.70
CA CYS A 3 -82.98 15.80 -8.83
C CYS A 3 -81.54 15.83 -9.38
N PHE A 4 -81.39 16.29 -10.63
CA PHE A 4 -80.09 16.63 -11.23
C PHE A 4 -79.71 18.07 -10.86
N PRO A 5 -78.48 18.34 -10.38
CA PRO A 5 -77.97 19.70 -10.29
C PRO A 5 -77.18 20.10 -11.55
N ARG A 6 -77.70 21.15 -12.19
CA ARG A 6 -77.03 22.24 -12.96
C ARG A 6 -75.62 21.98 -13.54
N SER A 7 -75.55 21.94 -14.88
CA SER A 7 -74.32 21.97 -15.67
C SER A 7 -73.44 23.19 -15.34
N GLN A 8 -72.17 22.95 -15.00
CA GLN A 8 -71.13 23.97 -14.87
C GLN A 8 -70.54 24.32 -16.26
N PRO A 9 -70.02 25.55 -16.50
CA PRO A 9 -69.42 25.91 -17.78
C PRO A 9 -68.05 25.24 -17.98
N ILE A 10 -67.75 24.84 -19.24
CA ILE A 10 -66.47 24.26 -19.64
C ILE A 10 -65.37 25.34 -19.59
N PRO A 11 -64.22 25.12 -18.91
CA PRO A 11 -63.12 26.08 -18.89
C PRO A 11 -62.40 26.17 -20.25
N ASP A 12 -62.08 27.39 -20.69
CA ASP A 12 -61.36 27.70 -21.93
C ASP A 12 -59.93 27.11 -21.93
N LEU A 13 -59.65 26.22 -22.88
CA LEU A 13 -58.37 25.52 -23.05
C LEU A 13 -57.26 26.38 -23.72
N ARG A 14 -57.47 27.67 -23.98
CA ARG A 14 -56.46 28.54 -24.62
C ARG A 14 -55.37 29.13 -23.72
N LYS A 15 -55.12 28.59 -22.53
CA LYS A 15 -54.04 29.08 -21.63
C LYS A 15 -52.76 28.23 -21.57
N ASN A 16 -52.67 27.14 -22.32
CA ASN A 16 -51.50 26.25 -22.27
C ASN A 16 -50.62 26.30 -23.54
N GLN A 17 -50.23 27.49 -23.99
CA GLN A 17 -49.11 27.60 -24.92
C GLN A 17 -47.79 27.45 -24.14
N ILE A 18 -47.17 26.27 -24.22
CA ILE A 18 -45.87 25.98 -23.60
C ILE A 18 -44.81 26.91 -24.24
N PRO A 19 -43.97 27.62 -23.47
CA PRO A 19 -42.87 28.39 -24.04
C PRO A 19 -41.93 27.47 -24.81
N ARG A 20 -41.56 27.82 -26.05
CA ARG A 20 -40.55 27.07 -26.81
C ARG A 20 -39.24 27.06 -26.02
N ARG A 21 -38.91 25.91 -25.41
CA ARG A 21 -37.60 25.69 -24.76
C ARG A 21 -36.52 25.67 -25.85
N THR A 22 -35.53 26.53 -25.72
CA THR A 22 -34.27 26.38 -26.46
C THR A 22 -33.55 25.12 -25.98
N PRO A 23 -32.95 24.31 -26.88
CA PRO A 23 -32.14 23.15 -26.47
C PRO A 23 -30.95 23.61 -25.61
N PRO A 24 -30.68 22.97 -24.46
CA PRO A 24 -29.48 23.29 -23.70
C PRO A 24 -28.24 22.88 -24.50
N MET A 25 -27.33 23.83 -24.74
CA MET A 25 -26.01 23.54 -25.29
C MET A 25 -25.25 22.66 -24.30
N ILE A 26 -24.95 21.41 -24.68
CA ILE A 26 -24.14 20.50 -23.87
C ILE A 26 -22.69 21.00 -23.90
N ALA A 27 -22.26 21.69 -22.84
CA ALA A 27 -20.85 22.06 -22.68
C ALA A 27 -19.99 20.81 -22.43
N ASN A 28 -18.95 20.63 -23.23
CA ASN A 28 -18.05 19.47 -23.19
C ASN A 28 -17.02 19.58 -22.04
N ASN A 29 -17.40 19.14 -20.83
CA ASN A 29 -16.52 19.05 -19.66
C ASN A 29 -15.35 18.02 -19.78
N LYS A 30 -14.95 17.63 -21.00
CA LYS A 30 -13.82 16.71 -21.26
C LYS A 30 -12.51 17.29 -20.72
N GLY A 31 -12.34 18.61 -20.76
CA GLY A 31 -11.17 19.29 -20.20
C GLY A 31 -11.09 19.17 -18.68
N THR A 32 -12.19 19.42 -17.96
CA THR A 32 -12.23 19.34 -16.49
C THR A 32 -12.07 17.90 -16.00
N ARG A 33 -12.74 16.93 -16.62
CA ARG A 33 -12.55 15.50 -16.30
C ARG A 33 -11.11 15.02 -16.51
N LYS A 34 -10.43 15.52 -17.55
CA LYS A 34 -9.03 15.17 -17.83
C LYS A 34 -8.07 15.78 -16.80
N VAL A 35 -8.34 16.99 -16.32
CA VAL A 35 -7.55 17.66 -15.28
C VAL A 35 -7.75 16.98 -13.92
N GLU A 36 -8.98 16.64 -13.55
CA GLU A 36 -9.28 15.90 -12.32
C GLU A 36 -8.65 14.51 -12.30
N MET A 37 -8.71 13.79 -13.43
CA MET A 37 -8.04 12.49 -13.57
C MET A 37 -6.53 12.61 -13.39
N LYS A 38 -5.89 13.63 -14.01
CA LYS A 38 -4.47 13.89 -13.82
C LYS A 38 -4.10 14.21 -12.37
N ALA A 39 -4.91 15.01 -11.68
CA ALA A 39 -4.69 15.36 -10.28
C ALA A 39 -4.82 14.14 -9.35
N LYS A 40 -5.81 13.27 -9.60
CA LYS A 40 -5.97 12.01 -8.85
C LYS A 40 -4.78 11.06 -9.07
N ILE A 41 -4.32 10.90 -10.32
CA ILE A 41 -3.14 10.08 -10.63
C ILE A 41 -1.89 10.64 -9.94
N ALA A 42 -1.70 11.96 -9.96
CA ALA A 42 -0.58 12.59 -9.28
C ALA A 42 -0.63 12.36 -7.76
N SER A 43 -1.80 12.50 -7.14
CA SER A 43 -1.99 12.23 -5.70
C SER A 43 -1.78 10.77 -5.32
N ILE A 44 -2.17 9.83 -6.18
CA ILE A 44 -1.92 8.40 -5.98
C ILE A 44 -0.41 8.11 -6.10
N SER A 45 0.25 8.69 -7.12
CA SER A 45 1.68 8.54 -7.35
C SER A 45 2.52 9.09 -6.19
N THR A 46 2.19 10.28 -5.65
CA THR A 46 2.90 10.85 -4.50
C THR A 46 2.67 10.03 -3.23
N ASN A 47 1.45 9.51 -3.00
CA ASN A 47 1.16 8.64 -1.87
C ASN A 47 1.94 7.32 -1.96
N LEU A 48 1.95 6.67 -3.12
CA LEU A 48 2.73 5.45 -3.36
C LEU A 48 4.24 5.68 -3.17
N ASN A 49 4.78 6.79 -3.69
CA ASN A 49 6.18 7.15 -3.49
C ASN A 49 6.51 7.43 -2.02
N SER A 50 5.60 8.06 -1.27
CA SER A 50 5.81 8.27 0.16
C SER A 50 5.78 6.96 0.96
N VAL A 51 4.89 6.03 0.61
CA VAL A 51 4.83 4.69 1.22
C VAL A 51 6.10 3.91 0.92
N SER A 52 6.60 3.93 -0.32
CA SER A 52 7.85 3.25 -0.67
C SER A 52 9.06 3.85 0.03
N ILE A 53 9.18 5.18 0.11
CA ILE A 53 10.27 5.88 0.83
C ILE A 53 10.21 5.61 2.33
N LEU A 54 9.02 5.63 2.92
CA LEU A 54 8.82 5.28 4.33
C LEU A 54 9.20 3.82 4.58
N ASN A 55 8.84 2.90 3.68
CA ASN A 55 9.17 1.49 3.80
C ASN A 55 10.68 1.22 3.68
N GLU A 56 11.38 1.93 2.77
CA GLU A 56 12.83 1.85 2.64
C GLU A 56 13.55 2.40 3.87
N LYS A 57 13.05 3.51 4.43
CA LYS A 57 13.57 4.08 5.67
C LYS A 57 13.33 3.15 6.86
N ILE A 58 12.12 2.62 7.01
CA ILE A 58 11.77 1.65 8.07
C ILE A 58 12.64 0.41 7.94
N PHE A 59 12.87 -0.09 6.72
CA PHE A 59 13.77 -1.21 6.48
C PHE A 59 15.21 -0.90 6.88
N LYS A 60 15.71 0.30 6.53
CA LYS A 60 17.05 0.73 6.88
C LYS A 60 17.24 0.85 8.39
N ASP A 61 16.30 1.52 9.07
CA ASP A 61 16.34 1.72 10.53
C ASP A 61 16.22 0.36 11.26
N TRP A 62 15.33 -0.52 10.79
CA TRP A 62 15.20 -1.88 11.32
C TRP A 62 16.48 -2.69 11.11
N LYS A 63 17.05 -2.66 9.90
CA LYS A 63 18.28 -3.39 9.57
C LYS A 63 19.46 -2.92 10.41
N GLU A 64 19.63 -1.60 10.59
CA GLU A 64 20.70 -1.03 11.40
C GLU A 64 20.56 -1.45 12.88
N ASN A 65 19.34 -1.44 13.43
CA ASN A 65 19.09 -1.95 14.78
C ASN A 65 19.46 -3.44 14.94
N ILE A 66 19.08 -4.28 13.97
CA ILE A 66 19.44 -5.70 13.96
C ILE A 66 20.96 -5.87 13.90
N GLU A 67 21.65 -5.14 13.04
CA GLU A 67 23.11 -5.18 12.92
C GLU A 67 23.80 -4.75 14.22
N ILE A 68 23.30 -3.71 14.90
CA ILE A 68 23.82 -3.26 16.21
C ILE A 68 23.63 -4.35 17.28
N VAL A 69 22.42 -4.92 17.41
CA VAL A 69 22.14 -5.96 18.41
C VAL A 69 23.01 -7.19 18.19
N LEU A 70 23.18 -7.62 16.93
CA LEU A 70 24.02 -8.75 16.58
C LEU A 70 25.51 -8.46 16.78
N GLY A 71 25.96 -7.24 16.48
CA GLY A 71 27.33 -6.77 16.73
C GLY A 71 27.68 -6.71 18.21
N CYS A 72 26.76 -6.23 19.07
CA CYS A 72 26.95 -6.22 20.53
C CYS A 72 27.04 -7.62 21.15
N MET A 73 26.56 -8.65 20.46
CA MET A 73 26.58 -10.05 20.92
C MET A 73 27.71 -10.89 20.28
N ASP A 74 28.61 -10.28 19.50
CA ASP A 74 29.65 -10.95 18.67
C ASP A 74 29.08 -11.95 17.65
N PHE A 75 27.80 -11.81 17.28
CA PHE A 75 27.13 -12.65 16.28
C PHE A 75 27.33 -12.14 14.85
N ASP A 76 27.91 -10.94 14.70
CA ASP A 76 28.26 -10.36 13.40
C ASP A 76 29.26 -11.21 12.60
N ILE A 77 29.98 -12.13 13.27
CA ILE A 77 30.83 -13.15 12.63
C ILE A 77 30.02 -13.99 11.63
N ALA A 78 28.76 -14.33 11.92
CA ALA A 78 27.90 -15.08 11.00
C ALA A 78 27.39 -14.24 9.82
N LEU A 79 27.35 -12.91 9.97
CA LEU A 79 26.97 -11.99 8.89
C LEU A 79 28.14 -11.67 7.95
N LYS A 80 29.36 -11.56 8.49
CA LYS A 80 30.56 -11.19 7.74
C LYS A 80 31.27 -12.39 7.11
N LYS A 81 31.14 -13.58 7.70
CA LYS A 81 31.81 -14.79 7.24
C LYS A 81 30.84 -15.60 6.40
N GLU A 82 31.19 -15.80 5.12
CA GLU A 82 30.51 -16.74 4.23
C GLU A 82 30.40 -18.10 4.93
N GLN A 83 29.28 -18.81 4.68
CA GLN A 83 28.95 -20.08 5.33
C GLN A 83 30.19 -20.97 5.42
N SER A 84 30.64 -21.26 6.65
CA SER A 84 31.76 -22.18 6.85
C SER A 84 31.40 -23.52 6.22
N VAL A 85 32.31 -24.05 5.39
CA VAL A 85 32.16 -25.39 4.80
C VAL A 85 31.88 -26.38 5.94
N SER A 86 30.83 -27.20 5.76
CA SER A 86 30.46 -28.21 6.75
C SER A 86 31.68 -29.07 7.08
N PRO A 87 32.01 -29.28 8.37
CA PRO A 87 33.14 -30.10 8.73
C PRO A 87 32.95 -31.53 8.24
N THR A 88 33.88 -32.00 7.41
CA THR A 88 34.01 -33.40 6.99
C THR A 88 34.79 -34.19 8.05
N GLU A 89 34.72 -35.52 8.07
CA GLU A 89 35.45 -36.42 9.00
C GLU A 89 36.97 -36.16 9.08
N SER A 90 37.55 -35.53 8.06
CA SER A 90 38.97 -35.14 7.97
C SER A 90 39.29 -33.74 8.51
N THR A 91 38.30 -32.98 8.97
CA THR A 91 38.52 -31.60 9.44
C THR A 91 39.17 -31.57 10.81
N THR A 92 40.02 -30.58 11.02
CA THR A 92 40.74 -30.41 12.28
C THR A 92 39.77 -30.08 13.42
N SER A 93 40.16 -30.42 14.66
CA SER A 93 39.31 -30.14 15.83
C SER A 93 38.97 -28.65 15.98
N GLU A 94 39.83 -27.75 15.53
CA GLU A 94 39.60 -26.30 15.55
C GLU A 94 38.60 -25.84 14.50
N GLU A 95 38.64 -26.39 13.29
CA GLU A 95 37.63 -26.12 12.25
C GLU A 95 36.24 -26.57 12.70
N ARG A 96 36.14 -27.73 13.34
CA ARG A 96 34.89 -28.25 13.88
C ARG A 96 34.31 -27.34 14.98
N LYS A 97 35.15 -26.87 15.91
CA LYS A 97 34.74 -25.91 16.95
C LYS A 97 34.29 -24.57 16.35
N ASN A 98 34.98 -24.10 15.32
CA ASN A 98 34.61 -22.87 14.62
C ASN A 98 33.26 -23.01 13.91
N TYR A 99 32.99 -24.17 13.31
CA TYR A 99 31.70 -24.47 12.69
C TYR A 99 30.57 -24.52 13.72
N GLU A 100 30.73 -25.21 14.84
CA GLU A 100 29.71 -25.27 15.91
C GLU A 100 29.41 -23.89 16.48
N LYS A 101 30.43 -23.04 16.66
CA LYS A 101 30.26 -21.65 17.09
C LYS A 101 29.49 -20.83 16.04
N TRP A 102 29.81 -21.00 14.76
CA TRP A 102 29.11 -20.35 13.65
C TRP A 102 27.63 -20.79 13.57
N ASP A 103 27.35 -22.10 13.64
CA ASP A 103 25.99 -22.66 13.59
C ASP A 103 25.13 -22.14 14.74
N ARG A 104 25.69 -22.11 15.96
CA ARG A 104 25.01 -21.56 17.14
C ARG A 104 24.65 -20.08 16.94
N PHE A 105 25.59 -19.26 16.46
CA PHE A 105 25.34 -17.83 16.23
C PHE A 105 24.35 -17.60 15.09
N ASN A 106 24.43 -18.38 14.01
CA ASN A 106 23.49 -18.32 12.90
C ASN A 106 22.05 -18.65 13.38
N ARG A 107 21.90 -19.69 14.21
CA ARG A 107 20.60 -20.06 14.79
C ARG A 107 20.00 -18.96 15.67
N ILE A 108 20.83 -18.32 16.50
CA ILE A 108 20.37 -17.23 17.38
C ILE A 108 20.03 -15.98 16.56
N GLY A 109 20.86 -15.61 15.58
CA GLY A 109 20.59 -14.48 14.68
C GLY A 109 19.26 -14.65 13.95
N LEU A 110 18.97 -15.85 13.44
CA LEU A 110 17.68 -16.18 12.83
C LEU A 110 16.51 -16.04 13.80
N MET A 111 16.68 -16.39 15.08
CA MET A 111 15.63 -16.23 16.09
C MET A 111 15.32 -14.74 16.37
N ILE A 112 16.34 -13.88 16.41
CA ILE A 112 16.19 -12.44 16.62
C ILE A 112 15.48 -11.81 15.40
N ILE A 113 15.98 -12.10 14.19
CA ILE A 113 15.39 -11.59 12.95
C ILE A 113 13.92 -12.02 12.81
N LYS A 114 13.60 -13.29 13.09
CA LYS A 114 12.22 -13.79 13.04
C LYS A 114 11.30 -13.13 14.07
N ARG A 115 11.84 -12.80 15.26
CA ARG A 115 11.08 -12.09 16.30
C ARG A 115 10.74 -10.67 15.88
N ASP A 116 11.66 -9.98 15.24
CA ASP A 116 11.53 -8.55 14.92
C ASP A 116 10.77 -8.27 13.61
N ILE A 117 10.56 -9.29 12.77
CA ILE A 117 9.71 -9.20 11.55
C ILE A 117 8.24 -9.54 11.84
N SER A 118 7.94 -10.15 13.01
CA SER A 118 6.60 -10.64 13.35
C SER A 118 5.60 -9.56 13.75
#